data_AF-T1B191-F1
#
_entry.id   AF-T1B191-F1
#
_cell.length_a   1.000
_cell.length_b   1.000
_cell.length_c   1.000
_cell.angle_alpha   90.00
_cell.angle_beta   90.00
_cell.angle_gamma   90.00
#
_symmetry.space_group_name_H-M   'P 1'
#
loop_
_entity.id
_entity.type
_entity.pdbx_description
1 polymer ?
#
loop_
_entity_poly.entity_id
_entity_poly.type
_entity_poly.pdbx_seq_one_letter_code
_entity_poly.pdbx_strand_id
1 'polypeptide(L)'
;MRYVLKGMGEKTVVSVPAACWAVIPGAMPNRTLKVPMVYTPFAATGAVISGLRGSLDIQGNSDYNVVGFAGDGGTADIGLQSLSGAMERGHNIFYIMYDNEAYMNTGVQRSGSTPFGAETTTTPVGKEKNFKKQ
;
A
#
# COMPACT_ATOMS: atom_id res chain seq x y z
N MET A 1 -5.34 7.59 -5.39
CA MET A 1 -5.27 7.00 -6.74
C MET A 1 -5.67 7.92 -7.88
N ARG A 2 -6.91 8.47 -7.96
CA ARG A 2 -7.33 9.37 -9.07
C ARG A 2 -6.33 10.50 -9.35
N TYR A 3 -5.98 11.27 -8.32
CA TYR A 3 -5.01 12.37 -8.44
C TYR A 3 -3.58 11.89 -8.63
N VAL A 4 -3.19 10.79 -7.98
CA VAL A 4 -1.88 10.14 -8.15
C VAL A 4 -1.65 9.81 -9.63
N LEU A 5 -2.57 9.08 -10.26
CA LEU A 5 -2.44 8.71 -11.68
C LEU A 5 -2.57 9.91 -12.62
N LYS A 6 -3.34 10.94 -12.25
CA LYS A 6 -3.39 12.19 -13.02
C LYS A 6 -2.02 12.90 -13.02
N GLY A 7 -1.30 12.88 -11.91
CA GLY A 7 0.03 13.48 -11.79
C GLY A 7 1.13 12.63 -12.42
N MET A 8 1.04 11.30 -12.33
CA MET A 8 2.08 10.38 -12.80
C MET A 8 1.96 10.03 -14.29
N GLY A 9 0.77 10.18 -14.88
CA GLY A 9 0.54 9.92 -16.31
C GLY A 9 0.51 8.43 -16.68
N GLU A 10 0.48 8.17 -17.98
CA GLU A 10 0.21 6.83 -18.53
C GLU A 10 1.39 5.86 -18.39
N LYS A 11 2.62 6.36 -18.33
CA LYS A 11 3.84 5.57 -18.09
C LYS A 11 4.01 5.28 -16.60
N THR A 12 3.05 4.57 -16.03
CA THR A 12 3.01 4.24 -14.60
C THR A 12 2.62 2.78 -14.44
N VAL A 13 3.32 2.04 -13.56
CA VAL A 13 2.89 0.72 -13.08
C VAL A 13 2.64 0.78 -11.59
N VAL A 14 1.55 0.16 -11.13
CA VAL A 14 1.12 0.20 -9.74
C VAL A 14 1.16 -1.19 -9.12
N SER A 15 1.82 -1.33 -7.97
CA SER A 15 1.69 -2.48 -7.09
C SER A 15 0.72 -2.16 -5.96
N VAL A 16 -0.30 -3.00 -5.80
CA VAL A 16 -1.33 -2.85 -4.76
C VAL A 16 -1.32 -4.10 -3.88
N PRO A 17 -0.94 -3.99 -2.58
CA PRO A 17 -1.05 -5.11 -1.65
C PRO A 17 -2.50 -5.41 -1.31
N ALA A 18 -2.74 -6.58 -0.71
CA ALA A 18 -4.04 -6.89 -0.10
C ALA A 18 -4.46 -5.77 0.87
N ALA A 19 -5.51 -5.02 0.50
CA ALA A 19 -6.05 -3.88 1.24
C ALA A 19 -7.40 -3.45 0.61
N CYS A 20 -8.02 -2.35 1.06
CA CYS A 20 -9.23 -1.81 0.42
C CYS A 20 -9.03 -1.57 -1.10
N TRP A 21 -7.87 -1.03 -1.46
CA TRP A 21 -7.51 -0.80 -2.86
C TRP A 21 -7.29 -2.07 -3.66
N ALA A 22 -7.19 -3.25 -3.02
CA ALA A 22 -7.19 -4.50 -3.75
C ALA A 22 -8.60 -4.93 -4.21
N VAL A 23 -9.65 -4.41 -3.56
CA VAL A 23 -11.05 -4.75 -3.86
C VAL A 23 -11.68 -3.71 -4.81
N ILE A 24 -11.28 -2.44 -4.69
CA ILE A 24 -11.83 -1.31 -5.47
C ILE A 24 -11.69 -1.45 -7.00
N PRO A 25 -10.57 -1.96 -7.56
CA PRO A 25 -10.42 -2.14 -9.00
C PRO A 25 -11.48 -3.03 -9.64
N GLY A 26 -12.15 -3.87 -8.85
CA GLY A 26 -13.22 -4.76 -9.27
C GLY A 26 -12.76 -6.21 -9.37
N ALA A 27 -13.73 -7.12 -9.42
CA ALA A 27 -13.48 -8.52 -9.72
C ALA A 27 -13.11 -8.68 -11.20
N MET A 28 -12.16 -9.58 -11.47
CA MET A 28 -11.80 -9.95 -12.85
C MET A 28 -13.07 -10.33 -13.64
N PRO A 29 -13.27 -9.84 -14.87
CA PRO A 29 -12.34 -9.08 -15.72
C PRO A 29 -12.44 -7.55 -15.60
N ASN A 30 -13.25 -7.01 -14.69
CA ASN A 30 -13.43 -5.57 -14.55
C ASN A 30 -12.18 -4.92 -13.96
N ARG A 31 -11.83 -3.74 -14.49
CA ARG A 31 -10.76 -2.90 -13.96
C ARG A 31 -11.16 -1.43 -14.00
N THR A 32 -10.89 -0.70 -12.92
CA THR A 32 -11.09 0.76 -12.87
C THR A 32 -9.83 1.55 -13.23
N LEU A 33 -8.65 0.92 -13.20
CA LEU A 33 -7.36 1.55 -13.56
C LEU A 33 -7.01 1.29 -15.03
N LYS A 34 -6.50 2.34 -15.70
CA LYS A 34 -6.02 2.28 -17.09
C LYS A 34 -4.54 1.91 -17.23
N VAL A 35 -3.82 1.94 -16.11
CA VAL A 35 -2.39 1.60 -16.03
C VAL A 35 -2.19 0.15 -15.62
N PRO A 36 -1.06 -0.49 -15.97
CA PRO A 36 -0.72 -1.82 -15.46
C PRO A 36 -0.74 -1.86 -13.92
N MET A 37 -1.37 -2.88 -13.37
CA MET A 37 -1.50 -3.09 -11.94
C MET A 37 -1.12 -4.53 -11.58
N VAL A 38 -0.35 -4.69 -10.50
CA VAL A 38 0.04 -5.98 -9.94
C VAL A 38 -0.47 -6.09 -8.51
N TYR A 39 -1.27 -7.13 -8.24
CA TYR A 39 -1.60 -7.51 -6.88
C TYR A 39 -0.38 -8.14 -6.21
N THR A 40 -0.05 -7.67 -5.01
CA THR A 40 1.09 -8.17 -4.24
C THR A 40 0.65 -8.73 -2.88
N PRO A 41 1.38 -9.70 -2.28
CA PRO A 41 1.16 -10.09 -0.91
C PRO A 41 1.23 -8.89 0.06
N PHE A 42 0.46 -8.96 1.15
CA PHE A 42 0.27 -7.82 2.05
C PHE A 42 1.58 -7.23 2.59
N ALA A 43 2.53 -8.10 2.94
CA ALA A 43 3.81 -7.72 3.53
C ALA A 43 4.89 -7.28 2.51
N ALA A 44 4.62 -7.35 1.20
CA ALA A 44 5.67 -7.42 0.19
C ALA A 44 5.70 -6.24 -0.79
N THR A 45 4.97 -5.15 -0.55
CA THR A 45 4.90 -4.01 -1.49
C THR A 45 6.28 -3.47 -1.87
N GLY A 46 7.16 -3.22 -0.89
CA GLY A 46 8.50 -2.68 -1.17
C GLY A 46 9.38 -3.65 -1.97
N ALA A 47 9.27 -4.94 -1.69
CA ALA A 47 10.00 -5.97 -2.43
C ALA A 47 9.52 -6.07 -3.88
N VAL A 48 8.20 -6.05 -4.11
CA VAL A 48 7.63 -6.15 -5.46
C VAL A 48 7.97 -4.93 -6.31
N ILE A 49 7.86 -3.72 -5.78
CA ILE A 49 8.22 -2.51 -6.55
C ILE A 49 9.73 -2.44 -6.84
N SER A 50 10.58 -2.98 -5.95
CA SER A 50 12.01 -3.14 -6.24
C SER A 50 12.25 -4.06 -7.45
N GLY A 51 11.52 -5.19 -7.50
CA GLY A 51 11.58 -6.12 -8.63
C GLY A 51 11.03 -5.52 -9.93
N LEU A 52 9.92 -4.78 -9.86
CA LEU A 52 9.34 -4.08 -11.01
C LEU A 52 10.32 -3.04 -11.58
N ARG A 53 10.95 -2.23 -10.71
CA ARG A 53 11.96 -1.26 -11.12
C ARG A 53 13.14 -1.93 -11.83
N GLY A 54 13.74 -2.94 -11.20
CA GLY A 54 14.86 -3.67 -11.79
C GLY A 54 14.52 -4.33 -13.13
N SER A 55 13.30 -4.88 -13.26
CA SER A 55 12.85 -5.49 -14.52
C SER A 55 12.70 -4.45 -15.64
N LEU A 56 12.11 -3.28 -15.34
CA LEU A 56 11.94 -2.21 -16.32
C LEU A 56 13.29 -1.61 -16.74
N ASP A 57 14.26 -1.52 -15.83
CA ASP A 57 15.61 -1.04 -16.14
C ASP A 57 16.34 -1.97 -17.11
N ILE A 58 16.23 -3.29 -16.91
CA ILE A 58 16.79 -4.30 -17.83
C ILE A 58 16.15 -4.19 -19.24
N GLN A 59 14.88 -3.81 -19.31
CA GLN A 59 14.16 -3.63 -20.56
C GLN A 59 14.42 -2.26 -21.23
N GLY A 60 15.19 -1.37 -20.61
CA GLY A 60 15.42 -0.01 -21.10
C GLY A 60 14.25 0.96 -20.87
N ASN A 61 13.26 0.59 -20.06
CA ASN A 61 12.06 1.37 -19.73
C ASN A 61 12.26 2.19 -18.45
N SER A 62 13.35 2.96 -18.37
CA SER A 62 13.72 3.76 -17.20
C SER A 62 12.79 4.94 -16.93
N ASP A 63 11.99 5.34 -17.92
CA ASP A 63 11.04 6.45 -17.90
C ASP A 63 9.68 6.10 -17.29
N TYR A 64 9.44 4.84 -16.96
CA TYR A 64 8.21 4.41 -16.25
C TYR A 64 8.26 4.76 -14.77
N ASN A 65 7.17 5.32 -14.26
CA ASN A 65 6.93 5.43 -12.82
C ASN A 65 6.57 4.07 -12.23
N VAL A 66 7.24 3.67 -11.16
CA VAL A 66 6.92 2.45 -10.40
C VAL A 66 6.36 2.85 -9.04
N VAL A 67 5.13 2.43 -8.74
CA VAL A 67 4.36 2.94 -7.59
C VAL A 67 3.89 1.80 -6.70
N GLY A 68 4.33 1.79 -5.45
CA GLY A 68 3.70 1.00 -4.39
C GLY A 68 2.58 1.81 -3.76
N PHE A 69 1.35 1.29 -3.77
CA PHE A 69 0.20 1.98 -3.20
C PHE A 69 -0.41 1.14 -2.07
N ALA A 70 0.12 1.32 -0.85
CA ALA A 70 -0.21 0.52 0.32
C ALA A 70 -1.04 1.32 1.34
N GLY A 71 -1.91 0.63 2.08
CA GLY A 71 -2.57 1.23 3.24
C GLY A 71 -1.60 1.39 4.41
N ASP A 72 -2.07 2.01 5.48
CA ASP A 72 -1.35 2.14 6.75
C ASP A 72 -0.92 0.78 7.33
N GLY A 73 -1.83 -0.22 7.40
CA GLY A 73 -1.47 -1.56 7.87
C GLY A 73 -0.42 -2.27 7.01
N GLY A 74 -0.43 -2.00 5.69
CA GLY A 74 0.57 -2.51 4.75
C GLY A 74 1.89 -1.74 4.77
N THR A 75 1.97 -0.65 5.52
CA THR A 75 3.14 0.25 5.55
C THR A 75 3.74 0.31 6.95
N ALA A 76 2.98 0.80 7.93
CA ALA A 76 3.40 1.04 9.30
C ALA A 76 3.50 -0.25 10.13
N ASP A 77 2.84 -1.32 9.69
CA ASP A 77 2.86 -2.63 10.37
C ASP A 77 3.56 -3.70 9.51
N ILE A 78 2.80 -4.56 8.83
CA ILE A 78 3.31 -5.83 8.28
C ILE A 78 4.28 -5.63 7.10
N GLY A 79 4.13 -4.56 6.33
CA GLY A 79 4.95 -4.29 5.15
C GLY A 79 6.18 -3.43 5.41
N LEU A 80 6.39 -2.95 6.65
CA LEU A 80 7.48 -2.05 7.02
C LEU A 80 8.85 -2.61 6.64
N GLN A 81 9.07 -3.91 6.85
CA GLN A 81 10.34 -4.57 6.50
C GLN A 81 10.63 -4.49 5.00
N SER A 82 9.61 -4.71 4.15
CA SER A 82 9.80 -4.67 2.69
C SER A 82 10.03 -3.25 2.19
N LEU A 83 9.35 -2.25 2.80
CA LEU A 83 9.59 -0.83 2.55
C LEU A 83 11.03 -0.46 2.91
N SER A 84 11.45 -0.78 4.14
CA SER A 84 12.80 -0.52 4.63
C SER A 84 13.87 -1.08 3.68
N GLY A 85 13.73 -2.35 3.26
CA GLY A 85 14.66 -2.93 2.30
C GLY A 85 14.65 -2.27 0.92
N ALA A 86 13.51 -1.76 0.45
CA ALA A 86 13.43 -1.04 -0.82
C ALA A 86 14.11 0.33 -0.75
N MET A 87 13.96 1.04 0.39
CA MET A 87 14.62 2.31 0.65
C MET A 87 16.13 2.16 0.77
N GLU A 88 16.59 1.15 1.51
CA GLU A 88 18.03 0.87 1.69
C GLU A 88 18.75 0.64 0.35
N ARG A 89 18.08 -0.01 -0.61
CA ARG A 89 18.63 -0.24 -1.95
C ARG A 89 18.61 1.01 -2.85
N GLY A 90 17.99 2.11 -2.43
CA GLY A 90 17.95 3.35 -3.21
C GLY A 90 17.23 3.24 -4.56
N HIS A 91 16.22 2.37 -4.67
CA HIS A 91 15.46 2.21 -5.92
C HIS A 91 14.75 3.51 -6.32
N ASN A 92 14.71 3.82 -7.62
CA ASN A 92 13.91 4.93 -8.15
C ASN A 92 12.43 4.52 -8.26
N ILE A 93 11.73 4.60 -7.13
CA ILE A 93 10.35 4.15 -6.95
C ILE A 93 9.56 5.19 -6.14
N PHE A 94 8.25 5.19 -6.31
CA PHE A 94 7.33 5.86 -5.41
C PHE A 94 6.71 4.84 -4.46
N TYR A 95 6.78 5.09 -3.16
CA TYR A 95 6.00 4.36 -2.17
C TYR A 95 5.00 5.32 -1.53
N ILE A 96 3.71 5.02 -1.66
CA ILE A 96 2.62 5.84 -1.16
C ILE A 96 1.88 5.04 -0.11
N MET A 97 1.92 5.53 1.12
CA MET A 97 0.99 5.15 2.18
C MET A 97 -0.28 5.97 2.03
N TYR A 98 -1.42 5.33 1.74
CA TYR A 98 -2.71 5.97 1.89
C TYR A 98 -3.22 5.68 3.31
N ASP A 99 -2.98 6.63 4.21
CA ASP A 99 -3.33 6.45 5.62
C ASP A 99 -4.82 6.70 5.84
N ASN A 100 -5.53 5.66 6.24
CA ASN A 100 -6.90 5.73 6.72
C ASN A 100 -7.03 5.21 8.16
N GLU A 101 -5.92 5.12 8.88
CA GLU A 101 -5.82 4.93 10.33
C GLU A 101 -6.41 3.62 10.89
N ALA A 102 -6.71 2.63 10.05
CA ALA A 102 -7.14 1.31 10.47
C ALA A 102 -7.02 0.28 9.33
N TYR A 103 -7.03 -1.00 9.67
CA TYR A 103 -7.30 -2.07 8.71
C TYR A 103 -8.77 -2.04 8.26
N MET A 104 -9.10 -1.10 7.38
CA MET A 104 -10.49 -0.83 6.99
C MET A 104 -11.15 -2.01 6.28
N ASN A 105 -10.41 -2.71 5.39
CA ASN A 105 -10.96 -3.78 4.55
C ASN A 105 -11.48 -4.97 5.35
N THR A 106 -10.86 -5.25 6.49
CA THR A 106 -11.18 -6.41 7.32
C THR A 106 -12.22 -6.10 8.39
N GLY A 107 -12.79 -4.90 8.41
CA GLY A 107 -13.76 -4.48 9.41
C GLY A 107 -13.19 -3.54 10.46
N VAL A 108 -12.36 -2.57 10.05
CA VAL A 108 -11.87 -1.47 10.91
C VAL A 108 -11.15 -1.99 12.16
N GLN A 109 -10.08 -2.75 11.99
CA GLN A 109 -9.19 -3.16 13.09
C GLN A 109 -8.09 -2.13 13.34
N ARG A 110 -7.61 -2.03 14.58
CA ARG A 110 -6.48 -1.18 14.97
C ARG A 110 -5.20 -1.51 14.20
N SER A 111 -4.51 -0.47 13.74
CA SER A 111 -3.21 -0.49 13.07
C SER A 111 -2.12 0.30 13.83
N GLY A 112 -0.93 0.33 13.25
CA GLY A 112 0.17 1.21 13.63
C GLY A 112 -0.16 2.69 13.51
N SER A 113 -1.01 3.11 12.57
CA SER A 113 -1.43 4.51 12.39
C SER A 113 -2.64 4.91 13.24
N THR A 114 -3.40 3.96 13.77
CA THR A 114 -4.59 4.28 14.58
C THR A 114 -4.27 5.26 15.73
N PRO A 115 -4.97 6.39 15.83
CA PRO A 115 -4.80 7.36 16.91
C PRO A 115 -5.06 6.77 18.30
N PHE A 116 -4.40 7.34 19.31
CA PHE A 116 -4.71 7.02 20.70
C PHE A 116 -6.16 7.37 21.02
N GLY A 117 -6.87 6.46 21.68
CA GLY A 117 -8.27 6.66 22.07
C GLY A 117 -9.30 6.42 20.96
N ALA A 118 -8.87 6.07 19.74
CA ALA A 118 -9.79 5.68 18.67
C ALA A 118 -10.42 4.30 18.96
N GLU A 119 -11.72 4.19 18.71
CA GLU A 119 -12.45 2.93 18.77
C GLU A 119 -12.29 2.15 17.46
N THR A 120 -11.99 0.87 17.56
CA THR A 120 -11.91 -0.07 16.44
C THR A 120 -12.50 -1.41 16.86
N THR A 121 -12.73 -2.34 15.93
CA THR A 121 -13.27 -3.67 16.28
C THR A 121 -12.33 -4.50 17.16
N THR A 122 -11.04 -4.18 17.18
CA THR A 122 -10.05 -4.82 18.06
C THR A 122 -9.67 -3.96 19.27
N THR A 123 -10.18 -2.73 19.37
CA THR A 123 -9.99 -1.81 20.50
C THR A 123 -11.33 -1.15 20.88
N PRO A 124 -12.34 -1.93 21.31
CA PRO A 124 -13.66 -1.40 21.63
C PRO A 124 -13.64 -0.52 22.88
N VAL A 125 -14.56 0.44 22.96
CA VAL A 125 -14.74 1.25 24.17
C VAL A 125 -15.46 0.42 25.24
N GLY A 126 -14.87 0.32 26.43
CA GLY A 126 -15.44 -0.48 27.53
C GLY A 126 -14.77 -0.23 28.88
N LYS A 127 -15.17 -1.00 29.90
CA LYS A 127 -14.59 -0.90 31.26
C LYS A 127 -13.09 -1.19 31.27
N GLU A 128 -12.63 -2.10 30.40
CA GLU A 128 -11.22 -2.31 30.13
C GLU A 128 -10.81 -1.52 28.88
N LYS A 129 -10.03 -0.46 29.09
CA LYS A 129 -9.51 0.38 28.00
C LYS A 129 -8.33 -0.31 27.34
N ASN A 130 -8.58 -0.99 26.22
CA ASN A 130 -7.53 -1.63 25.40
C ASN A 130 -7.12 -0.78 24.19
N PHE A 131 -6.99 0.55 24.37
CA PHE A 131 -6.49 1.42 23.31
C PHE A 131 -5.01 1.14 23.01
N LYS A 132 -4.56 1.60 21.84
CA LYS A 132 -3.13 1.67 21.51
C LYS A 132 -2.39 2.35 22.68
N LYS A 133 -1.30 1.74 23.15
CA LYS A 133 -0.43 2.33 24.17
C LYS A 133 0.53 3.33 23.50
N GLN A 134 0.81 4.45 24.17
CA GLN A 134 1.86 5.40 23.75
C GLN A 134 3.25 4.83 24.03
#